data_AF-A0A1X0Q7C3-F1
#
_entry.id   AF-A0A1X0Q7C3-F1
#
_cell.length_a   1.000
_cell.length_b   1.000
_cell.length_c   1.000
_cell.angle_alpha   90.00
_cell.angle_beta   90.00
_cell.angle_gamma   90.00
#
_symmetry.space_group_name_H-M   'P 1'
#
loop_
_entity.id
_entity.type
_entity.pdbx_description
1 polymer ?
#
loop_
_entity_poly.entity_id
_entity_poly.type
_entity_poly.pdbx_seq_one_letter_code
_entity_poly.pdbx_strand_id
1 'polypeptide(L)'
;MIATSYKQILVQNLLPSACEIRLDEFIFIQNNNQKHTVRLVEEYFDENNIDVLEWPPQSPNLNPIESILTYIKCRLANIGKLKKSN
;
A
#
# COMPACT_ATOMS: atom_id res chain seq x y z
N MET A 1 5.16 -7.99 -9.66
CA MET A 1 6.01 -7.22 -8.72
C MET A 1 6.71 -8.17 -7.76
N ILE A 2 8.02 -7.97 -7.55
CA ILE A 2 8.88 -8.66 -6.57
C ILE A 2 9.23 -7.68 -5.44
N ALA A 3 9.75 -8.17 -4.32
CA ALA A 3 10.04 -7.34 -3.15
C ALA A 3 11.00 -6.17 -3.42
N THR A 4 12.02 -6.37 -4.26
CA THR A 4 12.96 -5.30 -4.64
C THR A 4 12.25 -4.13 -5.33
N SER A 5 11.34 -4.43 -6.25
CA SER A 5 10.54 -3.40 -6.93
C SER A 5 9.61 -2.69 -5.95
N TYR A 6 9.07 -3.41 -4.96
CA TYR A 6 8.24 -2.81 -3.92
C TYR A 6 9.04 -1.83 -3.05
N LYS A 7 10.23 -2.24 -2.56
CA LYS A 7 11.13 -1.35 -1.82
C LYS A 7 11.48 -0.09 -2.64
N GLN A 8 11.75 -0.23 -3.93
CA GLN A 8 12.02 0.92 -4.80
C GLN A 8 10.85 1.90 -4.86
N ILE A 9 9.61 1.41 -4.94
CA ILE A 9 8.42 2.26 -4.90
C ILE A 9 8.31 2.99 -3.56
N LEU A 10 8.54 2.30 -2.45
CA LEU A 10 8.50 2.91 -1.11
C LEU A 10 9.55 4.02 -0.97
N VAL A 11 10.80 3.73 -1.34
CA VAL A 11 11.92 4.69 -1.30
C VAL A 11 11.61 5.94 -2.12
N GLN A 12 11.02 5.77 -3.30
CA GLN A 12 10.76 6.88 -4.22
C GLN A 12 9.56 7.73 -3.80
N ASN A 13 8.57 7.15 -3.13
CA ASN A 13 7.25 7.78 -3.02
C ASN A 13 6.76 7.97 -1.57
N LEU A 14 7.12 7.13 -0.62
CA LEU A 14 6.45 7.10 0.69
C LEU A 14 6.63 8.41 1.49
N LEU A 15 7.87 8.75 1.85
CA LEU A 15 8.16 9.98 2.60
C LEU A 15 7.88 11.25 1.78
N PRO A 16 8.21 11.31 0.46
CA PRO A 16 7.82 12.44 -0.37
C PRO A 16 6.31 12.69 -0.38
N SER A 17 5.50 11.63 -0.49
CA SER A 17 4.03 11.75 -0.45
C SER A 17 3.56 12.26 0.90
N ALA A 18 4.08 11.72 2.01
CA ALA A 18 3.72 12.17 3.36
C ALA A 18 4.03 13.66 3.56
N CYS A 19 5.19 14.13 3.08
CA CYS A 19 5.56 15.53 3.08
C CYS A 19 4.61 16.40 2.25
N GLU A 20 4.26 15.96 1.02
CA GLU A 20 3.37 16.68 0.13
C GLU A 20 1.98 16.90 0.76
N ILE A 21 1.45 15.89 1.45
CA ILE A 21 0.15 15.96 2.12
C ILE A 21 0.23 16.45 3.58
N ARG A 22 1.41 16.90 4.03
CA ARG A 22 1.67 17.45 5.37
C ARG A 22 1.30 16.49 6.51
N LEU A 23 1.67 15.22 6.36
CA LEU A 23 1.62 14.23 7.44
C LEU A 23 2.97 14.22 8.16
N ASP A 24 3.00 14.86 9.33
CA ASP A 24 4.19 14.89 10.18
C ASP A 24 4.37 13.60 10.98
N GLU A 25 3.27 12.99 11.44
CA GLU A 25 3.24 11.70 12.14
C GLU A 25 2.18 10.80 11.51
N PHE A 26 2.56 9.55 11.20
CA PHE A 26 1.64 8.59 10.60
C PHE A 26 2.04 7.16 10.92
N ILE A 27 1.05 6.26 10.88
CA ILE A 27 1.27 4.82 10.87
C ILE A 27 1.01 4.34 9.44
N PHE A 28 1.99 3.68 8.84
CA PHE A 28 1.88 3.12 7.51
C PHE A 28 1.05 1.83 7.52
N ILE A 29 0.11 1.72 6.59
CA ILE A 29 -0.76 0.55 6.44
C ILE A 29 -0.46 -0.12 5.09
N GLN A 30 -0.16 -1.42 5.12
CA GLN A 30 0.04 -2.25 3.95
C GLN A 30 -0.71 -3.58 4.07
N ASN A 31 -1.02 -4.26 2.95
CA ASN A 31 -1.53 -5.62 3.02
C ASN A 31 -0.42 -6.60 3.44
N ASN A 32 -0.83 -7.68 4.12
CA ASN A 32 0.05 -8.78 4.52
C ASN A 32 0.39 -9.70 3.31
N ASN A 33 0.81 -9.10 2.19
CA ASN A 33 1.31 -9.85 1.05
C ASN A 33 2.73 -10.32 1.38
N GLN A 34 3.03 -11.60 1.11
CA GLN A 34 4.32 -12.24 1.45
C GLN A 34 5.56 -11.45 0.96
N LYS A 35 5.38 -10.59 -0.05
CA LYS A 35 6.43 -9.75 -0.66
C LYS A 35 6.75 -8.49 0.15
N HIS A 36 5.84 -8.08 1.03
CA HIS A 36 5.94 -6.88 1.86
C HIS A 36 6.53 -7.22 3.25
N THR A 37 6.51 -8.49 3.63
CA THR A 37 7.05 -9.05 4.87
C THR A 37 8.38 -9.77 4.64
N VAL A 38 9.11 -9.40 3.58
CA VAL A 38 10.49 -9.87 3.44
C VAL A 38 11.39 -8.91 4.19
N ARG A 39 12.41 -9.46 4.84
CA ARG A 39 13.41 -8.73 5.63
C ARG A 39 13.93 -7.45 4.95
N LEU A 40 14.13 -7.48 3.63
CA LEU A 40 14.57 -6.33 2.84
C LEU A 40 13.68 -5.08 2.99
N VAL A 41 12.36 -5.29 3.11
CA VAL A 41 11.33 -4.25 3.21
C VAL A 41 11.17 -3.83 4.68
N GLU A 42 11.24 -4.77 5.61
CA GLU A 42 11.24 -4.49 7.06
C GLU A 42 12.43 -3.61 7.44
N GLU A 43 13.65 -3.95 6.99
CA GLU A 43 14.86 -3.16 7.20
C GLU A 43 14.71 -1.72 6.70
N TYR A 44 14.00 -1.50 5.58
CA TYR A 44 13.73 -0.15 5.09
C TYR A 44 12.83 0.64 6.04
N PHE A 45 11.80 0.03 6.62
CA PHE A 45 10.93 0.72 7.58
C PHE A 45 11.68 1.06 8.87
N ASP A 46 12.49 0.13 9.37
CA ASP A 46 13.32 0.35 10.56
C ASP A 46 14.35 1.47 10.34
N GLU A 47 15.07 1.44 9.22
CA GLU A 47 16.08 2.46 8.85
C GLU A 47 15.49 3.88 8.75
N ASN A 48 14.21 4.00 8.37
CA ASN A 48 13.54 5.27 8.14
C ASN A 48 12.59 5.65 9.29
N ASN A 49 12.56 4.89 10.39
CA ASN A 49 11.66 5.10 11.54
C ASN A 49 10.18 5.19 11.12
N ILE A 50 9.75 4.27 10.25
CA ILE A 50 8.36 4.22 9.78
C ILE A 50 7.62 3.17 10.59
N ASP A 51 6.65 3.61 11.39
CA ASP A 51 5.75 2.69 12.08
C ASP A 51 4.81 2.03 11.08
N VAL A 52 4.80 0.70 11.05
CA VAL A 52 3.91 -0.09 10.20
C VAL A 52 2.87 -0.79 11.06
N LEU A 53 1.60 -0.64 10.70
CA LEU A 53 0.51 -1.31 11.41
C LEU A 53 0.58 -2.83 11.19
N GLU A 54 0.76 -3.58 12.28
CA GLU A 54 0.69 -5.03 12.24
C GLU A 54 -0.73 -5.49 11.90
N TRP A 55 -0.88 -6.26 10.82
CA TRP A 55 -2.18 -6.71 10.34
C TRP A 55 -2.39 -8.20 10.59
N PRO A 56 -3.54 -8.61 11.14
CA PRO A 56 -3.81 -10.03 11.36
C PRO A 56 -3.83 -10.77 10.01
N PRO A 57 -3.13 -11.92 9.90
CA PRO A 57 -3.14 -12.72 8.70
C PRO A 57 -4.58 -13.15 8.35
N GLN A 58 -4.88 -13.27 7.06
CA GLN A 58 -6.20 -13.67 6.52
C GLN A 58 -7.37 -12.69 6.75
N SER A 59 -7.11 -11.40 6.96
CA SER A 59 -8.14 -10.34 6.99
C SER A 59 -8.10 -9.42 5.76
N PRO A 60 -8.31 -9.93 4.53
CA PRO A 60 -8.27 -9.10 3.31
C PRO A 60 -9.37 -8.02 3.31
N ASN A 61 -10.50 -8.30 3.98
CA ASN A 61 -11.66 -7.40 4.03
C ASN A 61 -11.44 -6.15 4.88
N LEU A 62 -10.41 -6.11 5.72
CA LEU A 62 -10.18 -4.98 6.60
C LEU A 62 -9.25 -3.94 5.97
N ASN A 63 -8.57 -4.24 4.85
CA ASN A 63 -7.62 -3.32 4.25
C ASN A 63 -8.33 -2.10 3.63
N PRO A 64 -8.11 -0.87 4.13
CA PRO A 64 -8.76 0.32 3.60
C PRO A 64 -8.51 0.53 2.10
N ILE A 65 -7.36 0.06 1.58
CA ILE A 65 -7.04 0.20 0.15
C ILE A 65 -7.98 -0.61 -0.73
N GLU A 66 -8.46 -1.77 -0.28
CA GLU A 66 -9.36 -2.61 -1.08
C GLU A 66 -10.71 -1.93 -1.26
N SER A 67 -11.19 -1.22 -0.23
CA SER A 67 -12.40 -0.40 -0.30
C SER A 67 -12.24 0.74 -1.30
N ILE A 68 -11.11 1.47 -1.24
CA ILE A 68 -10.81 2.57 -2.18
C ILE A 68 -10.66 2.05 -3.61
N LEU A 69 -9.92 0.95 -3.82
CA LEU A 69 -9.76 0.32 -5.12
C LEU A 69 -11.08 -0.18 -5.70
N THR A 70 -11.96 -0.74 -4.85
CA THR A 70 -13.30 -1.15 -5.26
C THR A 70 -14.11 0.04 -5.74
N TYR A 71 -14.11 1.14 -4.99
CA TYR A 71 -14.75 2.38 -5.40
C TYR A 71 -14.20 2.91 -6.74
N ILE A 72 -12.88 2.95 -6.90
CA ILE A 72 -12.22 3.39 -8.14
C ILE A 72 -12.63 2.48 -9.32
N LYS A 73 -12.60 1.15 -9.14
CA LYS A 73 -13.04 0.18 -10.16
C LYS A 73 -14.49 0.41 -10.57
N CYS A 74 -15.39 0.60 -9.60
CA CYS A 74 -16.80 0.91 -9.86
C CYS A 74 -16.95 2.23 -10.66
N ARG A 75 -16.24 3.28 -10.26
CA ARG A 75 -16.25 4.57 -10.97
C ARG A 75 -15.73 4.44 -12.39
N LEU A 76 -14.62 3.73 -12.60
CA LEU A 76 -14.04 3.51 -13.92
C LEU A 76 -14.94 2.65 -14.83
N ALA A 77 -15.64 1.67 -14.27
CA ALA A 77 -16.65 0.88 -14.99
C ALA A 77 -17.83 1.75 -15.44
N ASN A 78 -18.31 2.65 -14.57
CA ASN A 78 -19.39 3.59 -14.91
C ASN A 78 -18.99 4.58 -16.01
N ILE A 79 -17.71 4.95 -16.11
CA ILE A 79 -17.18 5.85 -17.14
C ILE A 79 -16.82 5.07 -18.44
N GLY A 80 -17.05 3.75 -18.48
CA GLY A 80 -16.80 2.91 -19.66
C GLY A 80 -15.33 2.61 -19.94
N LYS A 81 -14.41 2.95 -19.01
CA LYS A 81 -12.96 2.72 -19.15
C LYS A 81 -12.48 1.37 -18.62
N LEU A 82 -13.35 0.64 -17.93
CA LEU A 82 -13.15 -0.77 -17.57
C LEU A 82 -14.21 -1.61 -18.29
N LYS A 83 -13.79 -2.46 -19.22
CA LYS A 83 -14.66 -3.52 -19.74
C LYS A 83 -14.94 -4.49 -18.59
N LYS A 84 -16.21 -4.79 -18.33
CA LYS A 84 -16.57 -5.93 -17.47
C LYS A 84 -15.88 -7.17 -18.05
N SER A 85 -15.03 -7.80 -17.26
CA SER A 85 -14.55 -9.15 -17.56
C SER A 85 -15.77 -10.06 -17.55
N ASN A 86 -16.07 -10.68 -18.70
CA ASN A 86 -17.01 -11.81 -18.78
C ASN A 86 -16.40 -13.04 -18.12
#